data_AF-A0AAV5YPW4-F1
#
_entry.id   AF-A0AAV5YPW4-F1
#
_cell.length_a   1.000
_cell.length_b   1.000
_cell.length_c   1.000
_cell.angle_alpha   90.00
_cell.angle_beta   90.00
_cell.angle_gamma   90.00
#
_symmetry.space_group_name_H-M   'P 1'
#
loop_
_entity.id
_entity.type
_entity.pdbx_description
1 polymer ?
#
loop_
_entity_poly.entity_id
_entity_poly.type
_entity_poly.pdbx_seq_one_letter_code
_entity_poly.pdbx_strand_id
1 'polypeptide(L)' 'AIAQHASRRSVVGTPEQVRERLLAMAAEYQADELIVVTITHDFKARMRSYELLAEAFDLPGDKEAIP' A
#
# COMPACT_ATOMS: atom_id res chain seq x y z
N ALA A 1 -0.11 9.93 21.29
CA ALA A 1 -0.20 8.58 21.88
C ALA A 1 -0.76 7.60 20.84
N ILE A 2 -0.03 6.52 20.52
CA ILE A 2 -0.28 5.47 19.50
C ILE A 2 -0.67 5.97 18.08
N ALA A 3 -1.80 6.66 17.89
CA ALA A 3 -2.28 7.18 16.60
C ALA A 3 -1.27 8.10 15.90
N GLN A 4 -0.62 9.02 16.64
CA GLN A 4 0.43 9.90 16.09
C GLN A 4 1.73 9.17 15.72
N HIS A 5 2.01 8.01 16.34
CA HIS A 5 3.17 7.20 15.96
C HIS A 5 2.88 6.34 14.72
N ALA A 6 1.66 5.82 14.61
CA ALA A 6 1.19 5.16 13.40
C ALA A 6 1.19 6.13 12.20
N SER A 7 0.71 7.37 12.38
CA SER A 7 0.62 8.36 11.30
C SER A 7 1.98 8.78 10.72
N ARG A 8 3.06 8.75 11.52
CA ARG A 8 4.42 9.07 11.03
C ARG A 8 5.02 7.96 10.16
N ARG A 9 4.53 6.72 10.29
CA ARG A 9 5.05 5.55 9.55
C ARG A 9 4.05 4.97 8.55
N SER A 10 2.81 5.46 8.52
CA SER A 10 1.78 5.03 7.58
C SER A 10 1.80 5.88 6.32
N VAL A 11 1.60 5.24 5.17
CA VAL A 11 1.33 5.90 3.89
C VAL A 11 -0.18 5.94 3.68
N VAL A 12 -0.78 7.13 3.67
CA VAL A 12 -2.23 7.35 3.55
C VAL A 12 -2.48 8.53 2.62
N GLY A 13 -3.40 8.40 1.67
CA GLY A 13 -3.72 9.42 0.68
C GLY A 13 -4.62 8.89 -0.44
N THR A 14 -4.72 9.62 -1.54
CA THR A 14 -5.29 9.12 -2.79
C THR A 14 -4.40 8.03 -3.40
N PRO A 15 -4.90 7.20 -4.34
CA PRO A 15 -4.08 6.16 -4.97
C PRO A 15 -2.78 6.69 -5.57
N GLU A 16 -2.82 7.86 -6.21
CA GLU A 16 -1.66 8.52 -6.83
C GLU A 16 -0.63 8.94 -5.77
N GLN A 17 -1.08 9.59 -4.69
CA GLN A 17 -0.22 10.02 -3.59
C GLN A 17 0.46 8.83 -2.89
N VAL A 18 -0.29 7.75 -2.70
CA VAL A 18 0.22 6.52 -2.08
C VAL A 18 1.25 5.87 -3.00
N ARG A 19 0.96 5.75 -4.30
CA ARG A 19 1.88 5.20 -5.31
C ARG A 19 3.20 5.96 -5.34
N GLU A 20 3.15 7.29 -5.45
CA GLU A 20 4.35 8.14 -5.49
C GLU A 20 5.21 7.94 -4.23
N ARG A 21 4.58 7.91 -3.06
CA ARG A 21 5.30 7.75 -1.80
C ARG A 21 5.88 6.34 -1.61
N LEU A 22 5.18 5.30 -2.06
CA LEU A 22 5.70 3.93 -2.03
C LEU A 22 6.88 3.78 -3.00
N LEU A 23 6.82 4.33 -4.22
CA LEU A 23 7.93 4.30 -5.16
C LEU A 23 9.15 5.07 -4.63
N ALA A 24 8.93 6.23 -3.99
CA ALA A 24 10.01 6.98 -3.35
C ALA A 24 10.69 6.16 -2.25
N MET A 25 9.91 5.46 -1.41
CA MET A 25 10.44 4.56 -0.39
C MET A 25 11.22 3.39 -0.99
N ALA A 26 10.68 2.73 -2.02
CA ALA A 26 11.37 1.62 -2.69
C ALA A 26 12.72 2.07 -3.25
N ALA A 27 12.78 3.26 -3.86
CA ALA A 27 14.02 3.84 -4.36
C ALA A 27 15.01 4.18 -3.22
N GLU A 28 14.52 4.78 -2.12
CA GLU A 28 15.34 5.13 -0.95
C GLU A 28 16.00 3.89 -0.32
N TYR A 29 15.24 2.80 -0.19
CA TYR A 29 15.71 1.55 0.42
C TYR A 29 16.31 0.56 -0.59
N GLN A 30 16.35 0.91 -1.87
CA GLN A 30 16.79 0.03 -2.96
C GLN A 30 16.06 -1.33 -2.95
N ALA A 31 14.75 -1.29 -2.68
CA ALA A 31 13.91 -2.49 -2.61
C ALA A 31 13.28 -2.78 -3.97
N ASP A 32 13.41 -4.02 -4.43
CA ASP A 32 12.73 -4.50 -5.63
C ASP A 32 11.23 -4.74 -5.41
N GLU A 33 10.83 -5.02 -4.16
CA GLU A 33 9.46 -5.34 -3.77
C GLU A 33 9.05 -4.67 -2.45
N LEU A 34 7.75 -4.35 -2.32
CA LEU A 34 7.15 -3.82 -1.10
C LEU A 34 5.99 -4.70 -0.64
N ILE A 35 6.04 -5.17 0.60
CA ILE A 35 4.94 -5.89 1.24
C ILE A 35 4.03 -4.88 1.95
N VAL A 36 2.76 -4.81 1.53
CA VAL A 36 1.80 -3.81 2.06
C VAL A 36 0.84 -4.42 3.07
N VAL A 37 0.84 -3.87 4.28
CA VAL A 37 -0.13 -4.23 5.34
C VAL A 37 -1.09 -3.06 5.57
N THR A 38 -2.38 -3.30 5.33
CA THR A 38 -3.44 -2.32 5.60
C THR A 38 -4.15 -2.66 6.91
N ILE A 39 -3.88 -1.88 7.96
CA ILE A 39 -4.52 -2.01 9.27
C ILE A 39 -5.73 -1.08 9.31
N THR A 40 -6.93 -1.63 9.15
CA THR A 40 -8.20 -0.92 9.31
C THR A 40 -9.25 -1.85 9.94
N HIS A 41 -10.24 -1.25 10.60
CA HIS A 41 -11.29 -2.00 11.31
C HIS A 41 -12.31 -2.64 10.37
N ASP A 42 -12.57 -2.02 9.21
CA ASP A 42 -13.57 -2.49 8.26
C ASP A 42 -12.95 -3.35 7.16
N PHE A 43 -13.50 -4.56 6.97
CA PHE A 43 -12.98 -5.51 6.00
C PHE A 43 -13.15 -5.03 4.56
N LYS A 44 -14.29 -4.41 4.23
CA LYS A 44 -14.55 -3.92 2.86
C LYS A 44 -13.63 -2.77 2.50
N ALA A 45 -13.39 -1.84 3.42
CA ALA A 45 -12.43 -0.77 3.27
C ALA A 45 -11.01 -1.31 3.07
N ARG A 46 -10.64 -2.38 3.79
CA ARG A 46 -9.35 -3.04 3.60
C ARG A 46 -9.21 -3.61 2.18
N MET A 47 -10.23 -4.34 1.70
CA MET A 47 -10.25 -4.88 0.34
C MET A 47 -10.17 -3.78 -0.71
N ARG A 48 -10.98 -2.72 -0.57
CA ARG A 48 -10.95 -1.59 -1.51
C ARG A 48 -9.60 -0.90 -1.55
N SER A 49 -8.90 -0.79 -0.42
CA SER A 49 -7.54 -0.26 -0.37
C SER A 49 -6.56 -1.09 -1.21
N TYR A 50 -6.69 -2.41 -1.21
CA TYR A 50 -5.84 -3.28 -2.02
C TYR A 50 -6.19 -3.23 -3.51
N GLU A 51 -7.48 -3.15 -3.86
CA GLU A 51 -7.92 -2.93 -5.24
C GLU A 51 -7.34 -1.62 -5.80
N LEU A 52 -7.45 -0.52 -5.05
CA LEU A 52 -6.89 0.78 -5.44
C LEU A 52 -5.37 0.73 -5.62
N LEU A 53 -4.67 -0.02 -4.78
CA LEU A 53 -3.22 -0.23 -4.94
C LEU A 53 -2.90 -1.05 -6.18
N ALA A 54 -3.62 -2.15 -6.42
CA ALA A 54 -3.43 -2.95 -7.63
C ALA A 54 -3.69 -2.13 -8.89
N GLU A 55 -4.78 -1.36 -8.92
CA GLU A 55 -5.10 -0.41 -10.00
C GLU A 55 -3.97 0.62 -10.19
N ALA A 56 -3.49 1.27 -9.12
CA ALA A 56 -2.45 2.30 -9.20
C ALA A 56 -1.08 1.78 -9.66
N PHE A 57 -0.81 0.49 -9.46
CA PHE A 57 0.43 -0.18 -9.89
C PHE A 57 0.25 -1.00 -11.17
N ASP A 58 -0.91 -0.91 -11.82
CA ASP A 58 -1.26 -1.68 -13.03
C ASP A 58 -0.98 -3.19 -12.85
N LEU A 59 -1.22 -3.72 -11.65
CA LEU A 59 -0.94 -5.11 -11.33
C LEU A 59 -1.98 -6.04 -11.97
N PRO A 60 -1.56 -7.17 -12.56
CA PRO A 60 -2.48 -8.14 -13.13
C PRO A 60 -3.35 -8.77 -12.03
N GLY A 61 -4.62 -9.03 -12.34
CA GLY A 61 -5.62 -9.57 -11.40
C GLY A 61 -5.52 -11.07 -11.16
N ASP A 62 -4.32 -11.63 -11.24
CA ASP A 62 -4.12 -13.06 -11.47
C ASP A 62 -3.99 -13.80 -10.12
N LYS A 63 -4.79 -14.86 -9.96
CA LYS A 63 -4.81 -15.75 -8.78
C LYS A 63 -3.52 -16.55 -8.53
N GLU A 64 -2.48 -16.35 -9.35
CA GLU A 64 -1.17 -17.01 -9.24
C GLU A 64 -0.09 -16.12 -8.58
N ALA A 65 -0.47 -14.99 -7.99
CA ALA A 65 0.47 -14.20 -7.20
C ALA A 65 0.74 -14.94 -5.86
N ILE A 66 1.88 -15.65 -5.86
CA ILE A 66 2.58 -16.39 -4.78
C ILE A 66 2.56 -17.92 -5.04
N PRO A 67 3.62 -18.52 -5.60
CA PRO A 67 3.91 -19.95 -5.42
C PRO A 67 4.24 -20.30 -3.96
#